data_AF-A0A9N8VYB2-F1
#
_entry.id   AF-A0A9N8VYB2-F1
#
_cell.length_a   1.000
_cell.length_b   1.000
_cell.length_c   1.000
_cell.angle_alpha   90.00
_cell.angle_beta   90.00
_cell.angle_gamma   90.00
#
_symmetry.space_group_name_H-M   'P 1'
#
loop_
_entity.id
_entity.type
_entity.pdbx_description
1 polymer ?
#
loop_
_entity_poly.entity_id
_entity_poly.type
_entity_poly.pdbx_seq_one_letter_code
_entity_poly.pdbx_strand_id
1 'polypeptide(L)'
;MSLLPRNLFPGIAHAFSLLDEPLLTATRRFPSAFPTLAPSTITSRYSPSVDISETDKDYVIEAEVPGMKKEDLSVEFLDDNTLMLKGKIERIRGTAPEQEPLRKINAGQEGAAAESTEVQTRGDETTDIRQPYYWSNERAIGSFSRSFQFPGKIDPTKVKAAYKDGILAISVPKVEPRGTKINIE
;
A
#
# COMPACT_ATOMS: atom_id res chain seq x y z
N MET A 1 45.95 -31.47 -37.67
CA MET A 1 46.73 -30.21 -37.66
C MET A 1 45.77 -29.05 -37.93
N SER A 2 46.08 -27.84 -37.44
CA SER A 2 45.32 -26.57 -37.56
C SER A 2 43.82 -26.61 -37.18
N LEU A 3 43.35 -26.06 -36.05
CA LEU A 3 43.43 -24.68 -35.55
C LEU A 3 42.79 -23.65 -36.50
N LEU A 4 41.69 -23.02 -36.05
CA LEU A 4 41.62 -21.59 -35.67
C LEU A 4 40.36 -21.36 -34.77
N PRO A 5 40.32 -20.29 -33.93
CA PRO A 5 39.50 -20.27 -32.72
C PRO A 5 38.22 -19.40 -32.77
N ARG A 6 37.39 -19.54 -31.74
CA ARG A 6 36.32 -18.59 -31.40
C ARG A 6 36.89 -17.35 -30.69
N ASN A 7 36.95 -16.24 -31.42
CA ASN A 7 36.97 -14.88 -30.89
C ASN A 7 35.59 -14.49 -30.29
N LEU A 8 35.40 -13.58 -29.33
CA LEU A 8 36.34 -12.88 -28.43
C LEU A 8 35.58 -12.06 -27.34
N PHE A 9 35.97 -12.16 -26.05
CA PHE A 9 35.81 -11.17 -24.94
C PHE A 9 34.41 -10.67 -24.47
N PRO A 10 34.30 -9.97 -23.31
CA PRO A 10 34.98 -10.21 -22.01
C PRO A 10 34.12 -9.99 -20.74
N GLY A 11 34.60 -10.53 -19.60
CA GLY A 11 34.74 -9.78 -18.34
C GLY A 11 33.54 -9.59 -17.38
N ILE A 12 33.63 -10.22 -16.20
CA ILE A 12 33.56 -9.61 -14.85
C ILE A 12 34.33 -10.56 -13.92
N ALA A 13 35.48 -10.15 -13.39
CA ALA A 13 36.27 -10.97 -12.45
C ALA A 13 37.25 -10.12 -11.61
N HIS A 14 36.76 -9.07 -10.94
CA HIS A 14 37.54 -8.31 -9.96
C HIS A 14 36.68 -7.87 -8.77
N ALA A 15 36.80 -8.57 -7.63
CA ALA A 15 36.64 -8.03 -6.27
C ALA A 15 36.76 -9.13 -5.17
N PHE A 16 37.81 -9.97 -5.23
CA PHE A 16 38.25 -10.71 -4.04
C PHE A 16 39.73 -10.43 -3.80
N SER A 17 39.98 -9.45 -2.93
CA SER A 17 41.26 -9.20 -2.31
C SER A 17 41.00 -9.06 -0.81
N LEU A 18 41.42 -10.09 -0.06
CA LEU A 18 42.22 -9.99 1.16
C LEU A 18 41.78 -8.89 2.15
N LEU A 19 41.20 -9.16 3.33
CA LEU A 19 41.78 -9.99 4.41
C LEU A 19 43.31 -9.88 4.48
N ASP A 20 43.82 -8.91 5.25
CA ASP A 20 44.33 -9.22 6.60
C ASP A 20 44.41 -7.95 7.48
N GLU A 21 44.92 -8.12 8.70
CA GLU A 21 45.41 -7.14 9.71
C GLU A 21 44.40 -6.64 10.78
N PRO A 22 44.84 -6.47 12.05
CA PRO A 22 44.31 -7.36 13.08
C PRO A 22 43.82 -6.66 14.37
N LEU A 23 43.38 -7.49 15.31
CA LEU A 23 42.98 -7.15 16.68
C LEU A 23 44.07 -6.29 17.38
N LEU A 24 43.77 -5.18 18.05
CA LEU A 24 43.17 -5.18 19.40
C LEU A 24 42.84 -3.76 19.94
N THR A 25 41.86 -3.73 20.85
CA THR A 25 41.74 -2.80 22.01
C THR A 25 41.65 -1.29 21.77
N ALA A 26 40.42 -0.78 21.75
CA ALA A 26 40.08 0.51 22.37
C ALA A 26 38.64 0.46 22.93
N THR A 27 38.50 0.22 24.23
CA THR A 27 37.22 0.22 24.95
C THR A 27 36.66 1.65 25.11
N ARG A 28 36.12 2.23 24.04
CA ARG A 28 35.35 3.48 24.13
C ARG A 28 33.87 3.17 24.35
N ARG A 29 33.46 3.23 25.62
CA ARG A 29 32.06 3.17 26.07
C ARG A 29 31.30 4.37 25.50
N PHE A 30 30.78 4.26 24.28
CA PHE A 30 29.85 5.25 23.74
C PHE A 30 28.54 5.20 24.55
N PRO A 31 28.09 6.33 25.15
CA PRO A 31 26.82 6.35 25.85
C PRO A 31 25.66 6.17 24.86
N SER A 32 24.72 5.31 25.24
CA SER A 32 23.50 5.00 24.48
C SER A 32 22.53 6.18 24.53
N ALA A 33 22.69 7.14 23.61
CA ALA A 33 21.78 8.29 23.47
C ALA A 33 21.70 8.83 22.03
N PHE A 34 21.72 7.95 21.02
CA PHE A 34 21.19 8.31 19.71
C PHE A 34 19.75 7.80 19.64
N PRO A 35 18.73 8.68 19.52
CA PRO A 35 17.39 8.21 19.22
C PRO A 35 17.46 7.52 17.85
N THR A 36 17.10 6.24 17.81
CA THR A 36 16.90 5.55 16.53
C THR A 36 15.85 6.35 15.76
N LEU A 37 16.27 7.02 14.69
CA LEU A 37 15.36 7.55 13.69
C LEU A 37 14.66 6.35 13.08
N ALA A 38 13.52 5.99 13.65
CA ALA A 38 12.64 4.99 13.09
C ALA A 38 12.39 5.41 11.63
N PRO A 39 12.61 4.53 10.64
CA PRO A 39 12.37 4.88 9.26
C PRO A 39 10.90 5.25 9.14
N SER A 40 10.62 6.55 8.96
CA SER A 40 9.30 7.01 8.60
C SER A 40 8.98 6.29 7.31
N THR A 41 8.09 5.31 7.41
CA THR A 41 7.76 4.47 6.27
C THR A 41 6.92 5.37 5.39
N ILE A 42 7.56 6.03 4.41
CA ILE A 42 6.88 6.71 3.32
C ILE A 42 6.30 5.61 2.43
N THR A 43 5.31 4.89 2.98
CA THR A 43 4.33 4.17 2.19
C THR A 43 3.81 5.16 1.16
N SER A 44 3.84 4.78 -0.11
CA SER A 44 3.29 5.60 -1.21
C SER A 44 1.93 6.13 -0.78
N ARG A 45 1.86 7.42 -0.42
CA ARG A 45 0.63 8.03 0.06
C ARG A 45 -0.23 8.22 -1.17
N TYR A 46 -1.14 7.27 -1.38
CA TYR A 46 -2.29 7.53 -2.21
C TYR A 46 -2.90 8.86 -1.73
N SER A 47 -3.16 9.77 -2.65
CA SER A 47 -3.70 11.09 -2.33
C SER A 47 -4.87 11.27 -3.28
N PRO A 48 -6.11 10.95 -2.87
CA PRO A 48 -7.25 10.98 -3.77
C PRO A 48 -7.43 12.38 -4.36
N SER A 49 -7.97 12.45 -5.58
CA SER A 49 -8.56 13.68 -6.13
C SER A 49 -9.72 14.08 -5.23
N VAL A 50 -9.84 15.35 -4.90
CA VAL A 50 -10.91 15.86 -4.05
C VAL A 50 -11.33 17.25 -4.50
N ASP A 51 -12.63 17.40 -4.76
CA ASP A 51 -13.28 18.68 -4.98
C ASP A 51 -14.00 19.13 -3.70
N ILE A 52 -14.01 20.44 -3.46
CA ILE A 52 -14.65 21.04 -2.29
C ILE A 52 -15.45 22.24 -2.77
N SER A 53 -16.74 22.28 -2.43
CA SER A 53 -17.62 23.40 -2.71
C SER A 53 -18.26 23.95 -1.44
N GLU A 54 -18.56 25.24 -1.45
CA GLU A 54 -19.25 25.93 -0.36
C GLU A 54 -20.62 26.39 -0.85
N THR A 55 -21.66 26.04 -0.09
CA THR A 55 -23.01 26.56 -0.26
C THR A 55 -23.37 27.46 0.93
N ASP A 56 -24.52 28.14 0.92
CA ASP A 56 -24.95 28.96 2.06
C ASP A 56 -25.03 28.17 3.38
N LYS A 57 -25.35 26.87 3.31
CA LYS A 57 -25.66 26.02 4.47
C LYS A 57 -24.61 24.96 4.76
N ASP A 58 -24.03 24.34 3.74
CA ASP A 58 -23.15 23.19 3.86
C ASP A 58 -21.84 23.42 3.07
N TYR A 59 -20.74 22.88 3.57
CA TYR A 59 -19.58 22.55 2.73
C TYR A 59 -19.75 21.13 2.20
N VAL A 60 -19.50 20.92 0.90
CA VAL A 60 -19.58 19.60 0.27
C VAL A 60 -18.19 19.19 -0.20
N ILE A 61 -17.74 18.02 0.21
CA ILE A 61 -16.46 17.42 -0.16
C ILE A 61 -16.74 16.18 -1.00
N GLU A 62 -16.18 16.08 -2.21
CA GLU A 62 -16.31 14.94 -3.11
C GLU A 62 -14.92 14.35 -3.39
N ALA A 63 -14.68 13.11 -2.96
CA ALA A 63 -13.38 12.44 -3.05
C ALA A 63 -13.42 11.17 -3.92
N GLU A 64 -12.51 11.07 -4.88
CA GLU A 64 -12.33 9.87 -5.72
C GLU A 64 -11.56 8.79 -4.95
N VAL A 65 -12.23 7.70 -4.60
CA VAL A 65 -11.65 6.54 -3.89
C VAL A 65 -12.05 5.21 -4.55
N PRO A 66 -11.74 5.02 -5.85
CA PRO A 66 -12.24 3.89 -6.63
C PRO A 66 -11.68 2.54 -6.16
N GLY A 67 -12.54 1.53 -6.12
CA GLY A 67 -12.18 0.17 -5.72
C GLY A 67 -12.03 -0.04 -4.22
N MET A 68 -12.42 0.93 -3.40
CA MET A 68 -12.51 0.80 -1.94
C MET A 68 -13.92 0.33 -1.53
N LYS A 69 -14.01 -0.47 -0.45
CA LYS A 69 -15.31 -0.80 0.17
C LYS A 69 -15.70 0.29 1.18
N LYS A 70 -16.96 0.33 1.59
CA LYS A 70 -17.45 1.35 2.54
C LYS A 70 -16.79 1.23 3.92
N GLU A 71 -16.42 0.00 4.28
CA GLU A 71 -15.85 -0.36 5.57
C GLU A 71 -14.36 0.01 5.68
N ASP A 72 -13.68 0.24 4.54
CA ASP A 72 -12.27 0.62 4.46
C ASP A 72 -12.06 2.16 4.48
N LEU A 73 -13.14 2.93 4.52
CA LEU A 73 -13.16 4.40 4.61
C LEU A 73 -13.48 4.84 6.04
N SER A 74 -12.65 5.71 6.61
CA SER A 74 -12.94 6.40 7.89
C SER A 74 -13.01 7.91 7.70
N VAL A 75 -14.03 8.53 8.29
CA VAL A 75 -14.21 9.99 8.35
C VAL A 75 -14.29 10.37 9.83
N GLU A 76 -13.32 11.15 10.29
CA GLU A 76 -13.15 11.52 11.69
C GLU A 76 -12.97 13.03 11.82
N PHE A 77 -13.51 13.64 12.87
CA PHE A 77 -13.14 15.01 13.24
C PHE A 77 -11.90 14.96 14.14
N LEU A 78 -10.87 15.73 13.78
CA LEU A 78 -9.68 15.90 14.62
C LEU A 78 -9.89 16.97 15.69
N ASP A 79 -10.68 17.99 15.35
CA ASP A 79 -11.09 19.12 16.17
C ASP A 79 -12.46 19.65 15.67
N ASP A 80 -12.96 20.74 16.27
CA ASP A 80 -14.25 21.36 15.94
C ASP A 80 -14.43 21.76 14.45
N ASN A 81 -13.34 21.85 13.68
CA ASN A 81 -13.32 22.53 12.39
C ASN A 81 -12.38 21.87 11.34
N THR A 82 -11.82 20.70 11.67
CA THR A 82 -10.94 19.90 10.80
C THR A 82 -11.49 18.48 10.63
N LEU A 83 -11.96 18.16 9.43
CA LEU A 83 -12.38 16.81 9.03
C LEU A 83 -11.20 16.05 8.43
N MET A 84 -10.98 14.83 8.87
CA MET A 84 -9.93 13.93 8.42
C MET A 84 -10.53 12.70 7.73
N LEU A 85 -10.20 12.53 6.46
CA LEU A 85 -10.58 11.37 5.65
C LEU A 85 -9.40 10.42 5.52
N LYS A 86 -9.60 9.16 5.92
CA LYS A 86 -8.62 8.07 5.84
C LYS A 86 -9.17 6.89 5.04
N GLY A 87 -8.27 6.09 4.49
CA GLY A 87 -8.59 4.76 4.01
C GLY A 87 -7.37 4.03 3.48
N LYS A 88 -7.56 2.80 2.98
CA LYS A 88 -6.48 1.97 2.42
C LYS A 88 -6.94 1.24 1.17
N ILE A 89 -6.32 1.56 0.02
CA ILE A 89 -6.47 0.77 -1.19
C ILE A 89 -5.44 -0.36 -1.13
N GLU A 90 -5.90 -1.60 -1.19
CA GLU A 90 -5.03 -2.77 -1.37
C GLU A 90 -5.09 -3.29 -2.81
N ARG A 91 -4.00 -3.94 -3.23
CA ARG A 91 -3.92 -4.58 -4.55
C ARG A 91 -4.54 -5.97 -4.47
N ILE A 92 -5.67 -6.18 -5.11
CA ILE A 92 -6.27 -7.51 -5.29
C ILE A 92 -5.23 -8.38 -6.03
N ARG A 93 -4.64 -9.35 -5.32
CA ARG A 93 -3.62 -10.24 -5.87
C ARG A 93 -4.30 -11.37 -6.64
N GLY A 94 -4.48 -11.16 -7.94
CA GLY A 94 -4.61 -12.23 -8.94
C GLY A 94 -5.75 -13.23 -8.75
N THR A 95 -6.96 -12.86 -9.16
CA THR A 95 -7.83 -13.81 -9.86
C THR A 95 -7.68 -13.49 -11.35
N ALA A 96 -6.87 -14.28 -12.07
CA ALA A 96 -6.94 -14.25 -13.52
C ALA A 96 -8.32 -14.76 -13.94
N PRO A 97 -8.96 -14.21 -15.00
CA PRO A 97 -10.15 -14.85 -15.56
C PRO A 97 -9.77 -16.28 -15.97
N GLU A 98 -10.55 -17.25 -15.47
CA GLU A 98 -10.26 -18.67 -15.57
C GLU A 98 -10.10 -19.07 -17.04
N GLN A 99 -8.88 -19.49 -17.41
CA GLN A 99 -8.62 -20.01 -18.74
C GLN A 99 -9.08 -21.47 -18.78
N GLU A 100 -10.14 -21.73 -19.54
CA GLU A 100 -10.60 -23.07 -19.93
C GLU A 100 -9.39 -23.99 -20.21
N PRO A 101 -9.23 -25.11 -19.48
CA PRO A 101 -8.00 -25.89 -19.55
C PRO A 101 -7.87 -26.57 -20.92
N LEU A 102 -6.81 -26.19 -21.64
CA LEU A 102 -6.41 -26.82 -22.90
C LEU A 102 -6.31 -28.35 -22.71
N ARG A 103 -7.10 -29.10 -23.48
CA ARG A 103 -7.13 -30.58 -23.44
C ARG A 103 -5.73 -31.15 -23.65
N LYS A 104 -5.19 -31.81 -22.63
CA LYS A 104 -3.96 -32.59 -22.74
C LYS A 104 -4.22 -33.79 -23.65
N ILE A 105 -3.45 -33.90 -24.73
CA ILE A 105 -3.37 -35.12 -25.55
C ILE A 105 -2.46 -36.12 -24.82
N ASN A 106 -2.94 -37.35 -24.63
CA ASN A 106 -2.19 -38.41 -23.97
C ASN A 106 -1.39 -39.23 -24.99
N ALA A 107 -0.15 -39.57 -24.64
CA ALA A 107 0.64 -40.63 -25.27
C ALA A 107 1.19 -41.55 -24.15
N GLY A 108 1.31 -42.86 -24.42
CA GLY A 108 1.50 -43.93 -23.42
C GLY A 108 2.82 -43.88 -22.61
N GLN A 109 2.84 -44.47 -21.40
CA GLN A 109 3.34 -45.84 -21.08
C GLN A 109 4.89 -45.96 -21.16
N GLU A 110 5.68 -46.60 -20.30
CA GLU A 110 5.57 -47.29 -18.98
C GLU A 110 7.03 -47.48 -18.45
N GLY A 111 7.40 -47.96 -17.24
CA GLY A 111 6.69 -48.49 -16.07
C GLY A 111 7.69 -49.23 -15.12
N ALA A 112 7.29 -49.52 -13.86
CA ALA A 112 8.02 -50.36 -12.86
C ALA A 112 9.37 -49.79 -12.28
N ALA A 113 9.81 -50.04 -11.03
CA ALA A 113 9.29 -50.80 -9.88
C ALA A 113 9.74 -50.21 -8.51
N ALA A 114 9.25 -50.80 -7.41
CA ALA A 114 9.46 -50.48 -5.98
C ALA A 114 10.95 -50.38 -5.52
N GLU A 115 11.30 -49.73 -4.41
CA GLU A 115 11.09 -50.22 -3.02
C GLU A 115 11.09 -49.09 -1.95
N SER A 116 10.59 -49.41 -0.75
CA SER A 116 10.21 -48.48 0.32
C SER A 116 11.17 -48.44 1.52
N THR A 117 11.48 -47.24 2.04
CA THR A 117 11.82 -47.03 3.47
C THR A 117 11.38 -45.65 3.96
N GLU A 118 10.37 -45.67 4.84
CA GLU A 118 10.12 -44.81 6.02
C GLU A 118 10.14 -43.26 5.95
N VAL A 119 9.30 -42.66 6.81
CA VAL A 119 8.84 -41.26 6.72
C VAL A 119 9.55 -40.36 7.73
N GLN A 120 10.05 -39.21 7.27
CA GLN A 120 10.05 -37.98 8.08
C GLN A 120 9.43 -36.83 7.30
N THR A 121 8.18 -36.52 7.66
CA THR A 121 7.43 -35.40 7.12
C THR A 121 8.04 -34.08 7.60
N ARG A 122 8.70 -33.35 6.70
CA ARG A 122 8.86 -31.91 6.80
C ARG A 122 8.26 -31.30 5.54
N GLY A 123 6.98 -30.96 5.63
CA GLY A 123 6.24 -30.38 4.51
C GLY A 123 6.80 -29.00 4.19
N ASP A 124 7.63 -28.92 3.15
CA ASP A 124 8.12 -27.65 2.61
C ASP A 124 7.08 -27.06 1.67
N GLU A 125 6.79 -25.78 1.83
CA GLU A 125 5.59 -25.11 1.30
C GLU A 125 5.72 -24.79 -0.20
N THR A 126 5.60 -25.79 -1.07
CA THR A 126 5.58 -25.55 -2.52
C THR A 126 4.19 -25.11 -2.99
N THR A 127 3.79 -23.90 -2.59
CA THR A 127 2.70 -23.18 -3.24
C THR A 127 3.30 -22.17 -4.23
N ASP A 128 3.69 -22.63 -5.42
CA ASP A 128 4.07 -21.76 -6.56
C ASP A 128 2.84 -21.06 -7.14
N ILE A 129 2.17 -20.26 -6.31
CA ILE A 129 1.28 -19.19 -6.76
C ILE A 129 2.14 -18.08 -7.33
N ARG A 130 2.54 -18.26 -8.59
CA ARG A 130 3.24 -17.27 -9.41
C ARG A 130 2.48 -15.96 -9.36
N GLN A 131 2.97 -15.04 -8.51
CA GLN A 131 2.38 -13.72 -8.37
C GLN A 131 2.37 -13.04 -9.74
N PRO A 132 1.26 -12.40 -10.15
CA PRO A 132 1.15 -11.84 -11.49
C PRO A 132 2.24 -10.80 -11.73
N TYR A 133 3.06 -11.03 -12.76
CA TYR A 133 4.08 -10.08 -13.19
C TYR A 133 3.43 -8.89 -13.89
N TYR A 134 3.51 -7.71 -13.27
CA TYR A 134 2.92 -6.49 -13.82
C TYR A 134 3.86 -5.84 -14.83
N TRP A 135 3.45 -5.80 -16.11
CA TRP A 135 4.15 -5.05 -17.16
C TRP A 135 4.09 -3.52 -16.93
N SER A 136 2.93 -3.00 -16.51
CA SER A 136 2.74 -1.59 -16.14
C SER A 136 2.03 -1.47 -14.79
N ASN A 137 2.29 -0.37 -14.06
CA ASN A 137 1.52 0.02 -12.90
C ASN A 137 1.32 1.55 -12.86
N GLU A 138 0.16 1.99 -13.32
CA GLU A 138 -0.29 3.39 -13.22
C GLU A 138 -1.20 3.64 -12.01
N ARG A 139 -1.99 2.63 -11.60
CA ARG A 139 -2.87 2.72 -10.43
C ARG A 139 -2.07 3.02 -9.16
N ALA A 140 -2.37 4.16 -8.54
CA ALA A 140 -1.91 4.49 -7.19
C ALA A 140 -2.63 3.60 -6.16
N ILE A 141 -1.86 3.01 -5.24
CA ILE A 141 -2.30 2.04 -4.23
C ILE A 141 -1.56 2.36 -2.94
N GLY A 142 -2.24 2.24 -1.79
CA GLY A 142 -1.67 2.53 -0.48
C GLY A 142 -2.71 3.03 0.51
N SER A 143 -2.25 3.33 1.72
CA SER A 143 -3.00 4.10 2.71
C SER A 143 -2.99 5.59 2.37
N PHE A 144 -4.08 6.26 2.67
CA PHE A 144 -4.23 7.71 2.51
C PHE A 144 -4.80 8.36 3.77
N SER A 145 -4.47 9.64 3.94
CA SER A 145 -5.02 10.51 4.97
C SER A 145 -4.99 11.94 4.42
N ARG A 146 -6.17 12.53 4.21
CA ARG A 146 -6.34 13.97 3.90
C ARG A 146 -7.08 14.64 5.05
N SER A 147 -6.70 15.87 5.35
CA SER A 147 -7.41 16.72 6.31
C SER A 147 -7.92 17.97 5.61
N PHE A 148 -9.13 18.39 5.95
CA PHE A 148 -9.82 19.55 5.42
C PHE A 148 -10.22 20.46 6.56
N GLN A 149 -9.71 21.69 6.55
CA GLN A 149 -10.02 22.72 7.53
C GLN A 149 -11.07 23.66 6.92
N PHE A 150 -12.20 23.84 7.60
CA PHE A 150 -13.28 24.71 7.10
C PHE A 150 -13.00 26.18 7.44
N PRO A 151 -13.43 27.15 6.62
CA PRO A 151 -13.21 28.58 6.92
C PRO A 151 -14.14 29.12 8.01
N GLY A 152 -15.30 28.50 8.23
CA GLY A 152 -16.29 28.90 9.24
C GLY A 152 -16.89 27.71 9.97
N LYS A 153 -17.44 27.96 11.17
CA LYS A 153 -17.90 26.93 12.12
C LYS A 153 -18.91 25.95 11.50
N ILE A 154 -18.72 24.67 11.81
CA ILE A 154 -19.55 23.55 11.36
C ILE A 154 -20.32 22.88 12.51
N ASP A 155 -21.36 22.13 12.17
CA ASP A 155 -22.08 21.26 13.09
C ASP A 155 -21.72 19.78 12.82
N PRO A 156 -20.73 19.20 13.53
CA PRO A 156 -20.29 17.84 13.30
C PRO A 156 -21.37 16.79 13.62
N THR A 157 -22.42 17.15 14.36
CA THR A 157 -23.51 16.22 14.73
C THR A 157 -24.48 15.93 13.60
N LYS A 158 -24.50 16.77 12.54
CA LYS A 158 -25.43 16.67 11.41
C LYS A 158 -24.77 16.26 10.08
N VAL A 159 -23.50 15.90 10.12
CA VAL A 159 -22.70 15.51 8.95
C VAL A 159 -23.28 14.24 8.30
N LYS A 160 -23.29 14.21 6.97
CA LYS A 160 -23.79 13.07 6.18
C LYS A 160 -22.76 12.69 5.14
N ALA A 161 -22.64 11.39 4.87
CA ALA A 161 -21.79 10.86 3.82
C ALA A 161 -22.57 9.89 2.93
N ALA A 162 -22.26 9.90 1.64
CA ALA A 162 -22.75 8.95 0.65
C ALA A 162 -21.56 8.43 -0.18
N TYR A 163 -21.53 7.12 -0.43
CA TYR A 163 -20.51 6.51 -1.28
C TYR A 163 -21.17 5.69 -2.38
N LYS A 164 -20.89 6.08 -3.63
CA LYS A 164 -21.49 5.53 -4.85
C LYS A 164 -20.47 5.62 -5.99
N ASP A 165 -20.39 4.58 -6.82
CA ASP A 165 -19.59 4.54 -8.07
C ASP A 165 -18.10 4.95 -7.92
N GLY A 166 -17.51 4.76 -6.73
CA GLY A 166 -16.12 5.13 -6.43
C GLY A 166 -15.93 6.56 -5.88
N ILE A 167 -17.00 7.35 -5.77
CA ILE A 167 -16.97 8.72 -5.25
C ILE A 167 -17.59 8.75 -3.84
N LEU A 168 -16.87 9.36 -2.90
CA LEU A 168 -17.34 9.66 -1.54
C LEU A 168 -17.73 11.14 -1.47
N ALA A 169 -19.03 11.41 -1.32
CA ALA A 169 -19.56 12.74 -1.07
C ALA A 169 -19.87 12.93 0.43
N ILE A 170 -19.39 14.01 1.03
CA ILE A 170 -19.60 14.37 2.44
C ILE A 170 -20.22 15.77 2.51
N SER A 171 -21.42 15.88 3.11
CA SER A 171 -22.07 17.16 3.41
C SER A 171 -21.80 17.52 4.87
N VAL A 172 -21.16 18.68 5.07
CA VAL A 172 -20.77 19.21 6.39
C VAL A 172 -21.53 20.51 6.64
N PRO A 173 -22.62 20.48 7.44
CA PRO A 173 -23.42 21.67 7.69
C PRO A 173 -22.66 22.72 8.50
N LYS A 174 -22.88 23.99 8.16
CA LYS A 174 -22.44 25.17 8.93
C LYS A 174 -23.31 25.33 10.18
N VAL A 175 -22.75 25.99 11.20
CA VAL A 175 -23.56 26.42 12.36
C VAL A 175 -24.43 27.60 11.96
N GLU A 176 -25.75 27.43 12.07
CA GLU A 176 -26.72 28.51 11.87
C GLU A 176 -26.38 29.72 12.77
N PRO A 177 -26.31 30.96 12.24
CA PRO A 177 -25.87 32.13 12.98
C PRO A 177 -26.93 32.55 14.02
N ARG A 178 -26.83 32.00 15.23
CA ARG A 178 -27.69 32.37 16.34
C ARG A 178 -27.31 33.75 16.88
N GLY A 179 -27.98 34.79 16.38
CA GLY A 179 -27.83 36.16 16.87
C GLY A 179 -28.17 36.27 18.36
N THR A 180 -27.15 36.48 19.20
CA THR A 180 -27.34 36.78 20.62
C THR A 180 -27.75 38.25 20.77
N LYS A 181 -28.92 38.51 21.34
CA LYS A 181 -29.32 39.86 21.72
C LYS A 181 -28.47 40.30 22.92
N ILE A 182 -27.61 41.30 22.71
CA ILE A 182 -26.88 41.98 23.78
C ILE A 182 -27.81 43.07 24.33
N ASN A 183 -28.12 43.01 25.63
CA ASN A 183 -28.76 44.12 26.32
C ASN A 183 -27.67 45.11 26.76
N ILE A 184 -27.97 46.39 26.69
CA ILE A 184 -27.09 47.46 27.19
C ILE A 184 -27.62 47.84 28.59
N GLU A 185 -26.72 47.91 29.56
CA GLU A 185 -26.96 48.40 30.92
C GLU A 185 -26.69 49.90 31.03
#